data_AF-A0A453GY23-F1
#
_entry.id   AF-A0A453GY23-F1
#
_cell.length_a   1.000
_cell.length_b   1.000
_cell.length_c   1.000
_cell.angle_alpha   90.00
_cell.angle_beta   90.00
_cell.angle_gamma   90.00
#
_symmetry.space_group_name_H-M   'P 1'
#
loop_
_entity.id
_entity.type
_entity.pdbx_description
1 polymer ?
#
loop_
_entity_poly.entity_id
_entity_poly.type
_entity_poly.pdbx_seq_one_letter_code
_entity_poly.pdbx_strand_id
1 'polypeptide(L)'
;RLYKAYQKVYASMHDKATGPHKTQFRRTEDYVMLSWITQDFELYAAFSPLADKTQAIKICNRVCQWIRDLEDRVFIYGESTIAW
;
A
#
# COMPACT_ATOMS: atom_id res chain seq x y z
N ARG A 1 11.78 -6.15 -12.88
CA ARG A 1 11.83 -4.67 -12.96
C ARG A 1 11.00 -4.03 -11.86
N LEU A 2 9.69 -4.30 -11.76
CA LEU A 2 8.82 -3.81 -10.68
C LEU A 2 9.29 -4.19 -9.27
N TYR A 3 9.84 -5.39 -9.06
CA TYR A 3 10.39 -5.78 -7.76
C TYR A 3 11.52 -4.86 -7.28
N LYS A 4 12.43 -4.43 -8.18
CA LYS A 4 13.48 -3.47 -7.85
C LYS A 4 12.92 -2.07 -7.57
N ALA A 5 11.85 -1.68 -8.27
CA ALA A 5 11.14 -0.44 -8.01
C ALA A 5 10.52 -0.44 -6.60
N TYR A 6 9.85 -1.54 -6.26
CA TYR A 6 9.33 -1.78 -4.92
C TYR A 6 10.43 -1.68 -3.86
N GLN A 7 11.56 -2.39 -4.02
CA GLN A 7 12.66 -2.33 -3.05
C GLN A 7 13.16 -0.90 -2.80
N LYS A 8 13.28 -0.09 -3.85
CA LYS A 8 13.70 1.33 -3.73
C LYS A 8 12.67 2.17 -2.98
N VAL A 9 11.39 1.98 -3.31
CA VAL A 9 10.30 2.73 -2.67
C VAL A 9 10.14 2.29 -1.21
N TYR A 10 10.19 1.00 -0.94
CA TYR A 10 10.16 0.43 0.41
C TYR A 10 11.27 1.03 1.30
N ALA A 11 12.52 1.05 0.81
CA ALA A 11 13.64 1.65 1.54
C ALA A 11 13.41 3.15 1.81
N SER A 12 12.90 3.90 0.82
CA SER A 12 12.57 5.32 0.98
C SER A 12 11.45 5.56 1.99
N MET A 13 10.45 4.67 2.04
CA MET A 13 9.31 4.78 2.94
C MET A 13 9.68 4.36 4.37
N HIS A 14 10.68 3.50 4.56
CA HIS A 14 11.14 3.05 5.88
C HIS A 14 12.32 3.83 6.45
N ASP A 15 12.74 4.91 5.78
CA ASP A 15 13.76 5.78 6.32
C ASP A 15 13.27 6.48 7.60
N LYS A 16 14.12 6.51 8.62
CA LYS A 16 13.75 6.86 10.01
C LYS A 16 13.31 8.32 10.20
N ALA A 17 13.50 9.16 9.18
CA ALA A 17 13.24 10.60 9.25
C ALA A 17 11.76 11.00 9.08
N THR A 18 10.92 10.12 8.53
CA THR A 18 9.51 10.43 8.23
C THR A 18 8.60 9.73 9.25
N GLY A 19 7.59 10.44 9.77
CA GLY A 19 6.68 9.97 10.83
C GLY A 19 5.79 8.78 10.46
N PRO A 20 4.79 8.43 11.31
CA PRO A 20 4.03 7.18 11.24
C PRO A 20 3.12 7.03 10.02
N HIS A 21 2.80 8.13 9.32
CA HIS A 21 2.01 8.11 8.09
C HIS A 21 2.83 8.64 6.93
N LYS A 22 2.94 7.83 5.88
CA LYS A 22 3.73 8.19 4.70
C LYS A 22 2.95 7.87 3.45
N THR A 23 2.86 8.83 2.54
CA THR A 23 2.31 8.61 1.20
C THR A 23 3.32 9.11 0.18
N GLN A 24 3.62 8.28 -0.82
CA GLN A 24 4.49 8.61 -1.93
C GLN A 24 3.81 8.27 -3.24
N PHE A 25 3.92 9.18 -4.22
CA PHE A 25 3.50 8.96 -5.59
C PHE A 25 4.69 9.20 -6.50
N ARG A 26 5.14 8.17 -7.21
CA ARG A 26 6.31 8.22 -8.09
C ARG A 26 5.93 7.80 -9.49
N ARG A 27 6.19 8.66 -10.47
CA ARG A 27 6.05 8.34 -11.89
C ARG A 27 7.42 8.11 -12.50
N THR A 28 7.51 7.08 -13.33
CA THR A 28 8.64 6.77 -14.20
C THR A 28 8.13 6.58 -15.62
N GLU A 29 9.03 6.44 -16.60
CA GLU A 29 8.65 6.15 -17.98
C GLU A 29 7.92 4.80 -18.12
N ASP A 30 8.23 3.84 -17.24
CA ASP A 30 7.72 2.47 -17.31
C ASP A 30 6.47 2.24 -16.48
N TYR A 31 6.27 2.99 -15.38
CA TYR A 31 5.18 2.77 -14.43
C TYR A 31 4.93 3.98 -13.53
N VAL A 32 3.74 4.01 -12.95
CA VAL A 32 3.40 4.84 -11.79
C VAL A 32 3.34 3.96 -10.55
N MET A 33 3.93 4.39 -9.45
CA MET A 33 3.88 3.69 -8.17
C MET A 33 3.28 4.60 -7.10
N LEU A 34 2.23 4.11 -6.44
CA LEU A 34 1.63 4.73 -5.27
C LEU A 34 1.98 3.87 -4.05
N SER A 35 2.42 4.50 -2.99
CA SER A 35 2.82 3.81 -1.76
C SER A 35 2.28 4.54 -0.56
N TRP A 36 1.68 3.79 0.37
CA TRP A 36 1.02 4.33 1.54
C TRP A 36 1.30 3.43 2.73
N ILE A 37 1.99 3.99 3.73
CA ILE A 37 2.15 3.38 5.05
C ILE A 37 1.16 4.07 5.99
N THR A 38 0.27 3.26 6.56
CA THR A 38 -0.60 3.64 7.66
C THR A 38 -0.14 2.92 8.93
N GLN A 39 -0.80 3.15 10.06
CA GLN A 39 -0.49 2.43 11.30
C GLN A 39 -0.87 0.95 11.22
N ASP A 40 -1.92 0.62 10.46
CA ASP A 40 -2.52 -0.72 10.45
C ASP A 40 -2.05 -1.56 9.26
N PHE A 41 -1.75 -0.91 8.13
CA PHE A 41 -1.33 -1.59 6.91
C PHE A 41 -0.38 -0.76 6.03
N GLU A 42 0.29 -1.46 5.11
CA GLU A 42 1.05 -0.87 4.02
C GLU A 42 0.49 -1.28 2.67
N LEU A 43 0.31 -0.30 1.78
CA LEU A 43 -0.17 -0.50 0.41
C LEU A 43 0.87 -0.02 -0.59
N TYR A 44 1.25 -0.90 -1.53
CA TYR A 44 2.08 -0.58 -2.67
C TYR A 44 1.35 -0.98 -3.95
N ALA A 45 1.01 0.00 -4.78
CA ALA A 45 0.26 -0.21 -6.02
C ALA A 45 1.05 0.30 -7.22
N ALA A 46 1.20 -0.54 -8.24
CA ALA A 46 1.80 -0.18 -9.52
C ALA A 46 0.71 -0.02 -10.58
N PHE A 47 0.80 1.06 -11.34
CA PHE A 47 -0.13 1.42 -12.40
C PHE A 47 0.62 1.63 -13.72
N SER A 48 -0.14 1.65 -14.82
CA SER A 48 0.36 2.08 -16.13
C SER A 48 1.02 3.46 -16.04
N PRO A 49 2.10 3.72 -16.79
CA PRO A 49 2.76 5.03 -16.81
C PRO A 49 1.85 6.16 -17.33
N LEU A 50 0.75 5.82 -18.01
CA LEU A 50 -0.28 6.75 -18.49
C LEU A 50 -1.46 6.90 -17.52
N ALA A 51 -1.43 6.20 -16.38
CA ALA A 51 -2.52 6.26 -15.41
C ALA A 51 -2.66 7.66 -14.82
N ASP A 52 -3.90 8.13 -14.74
CA ASP A 52 -4.23 9.38 -14.08
C ASP A 52 -4.03 9.25 -12.55
N LYS A 53 -3.41 10.26 -11.94
CA LYS A 53 -3.13 10.28 -10.51
C LYS A 53 -4.42 10.21 -9.68
N THR A 54 -5.48 10.89 -10.12
CA THR A 54 -6.77 10.91 -9.42
C THR A 54 -7.44 9.55 -9.46
N GLN A 55 -7.39 8.87 -10.61
CA GLN A 55 -7.89 7.50 -10.75
C GLN A 55 -7.10 6.51 -9.89
N ALA A 56 -5.77 6.59 -9.89
CA ALA A 56 -4.92 5.74 -9.05
C ALA A 56 -5.27 5.89 -7.56
N ILE A 57 -5.42 7.13 -7.08
CA ILE A 57 -5.82 7.40 -5.69
C ILE A 57 -7.22 6.84 -5.41
N LYS A 58 -8.19 7.04 -6.31
CA LYS A 58 -9.56 6.52 -6.15
C LYS A 58 -9.58 5.00 -6.03
N ILE A 59 -8.81 4.30 -6.86
CA ILE A 59 -8.69 2.84 -6.81
C ILE A 59 -8.07 2.39 -5.48
N CYS A 60 -6.96 3.02 -5.07
CA CYS A 60 -6.34 2.71 -3.78
C CYS A 60 -7.30 2.92 -2.60
N ASN A 61 -8.02 4.04 -2.56
CA ASN A 61 -9.00 4.32 -1.51
C ASN A 61 -10.11 3.25 -1.46
N ARG A 62 -10.59 2.81 -2.62
CA ARG A 62 -11.61 1.76 -2.71
C ARG A 62 -11.08 0.42 -2.20
N VAL A 63 -9.83 0.08 -2.50
CA VAL A 63 -9.18 -1.14 -1.97
C VAL A 63 -9.02 -1.03 -0.45
N CYS A 64 -8.57 0.10 0.08
CA CYS A 64 -8.45 0.30 1.53
C CYS A 64 -9.80 0.17 2.24
N GLN A 65 -10.88 0.76 1.68
CA GLN A 65 -12.22 0.60 2.23
C GLN A 65 -12.69 -0.85 2.17
N TRP A 66 -12.50 -1.53 1.04
CA TRP A 66 -12.88 -2.93 0.90
C TRP A 66 -12.13 -3.84 1.88
N ILE A 67 -10.84 -3.58 2.13
CA ILE A 67 -10.08 -4.31 3.14
C ILE A 67 -10.70 -4.06 4.53
N ARG A 68 -10.95 -2.81 4.92
CA ARG A 68 -11.61 -2.46 6.20
C ARG A 68 -12.97 -3.15 6.38
N ASP A 69 -13.80 -3.16 5.34
CA ASP A 69 -15.11 -3.82 5.37
C ASP A 69 -14.98 -5.36 5.50
N LEU A 70 -13.86 -5.92 5.04
CA LEU A 70 -13.52 -7.33 5.25
C LEU A 70 -12.91 -7.59 6.63
N GLU A 71 -12.19 -6.63 7.22
CA GLU A 71 -11.64 -6.78 8.58
C GLU A 71 -12.75 -7.11 9.58
N ASP A 72 -13.86 -6.37 9.49
CA ASP A 72 -15.08 -6.61 10.29
C ASP A 72 -15.72 -7.98 10.06
N ARG A 73 -15.38 -8.68 8.96
CA ARG A 73 -16.01 -9.94 8.53
C ARG A 73 -15.08 -11.16 8.56
N VAL A 74 -13.76 -10.98 8.49
CA VAL A 74 -12.80 -12.04 8.15
C VAL A 74 -11.64 -12.13 9.14
N PHE A 75 -11.35 -11.09 9.94
CA PHE A 75 -10.42 -11.28 11.05
C PHE A 75 -11.10 -12.01 12.20
N ILE A 76 -10.94 -13.33 12.20
CA ILE A 76 -11.02 -14.12 13.42
C ILE A 76 -10.02 -13.49 14.38
N TYR A 77 -10.52 -12.82 15.43
CA TYR A 77 -9.70 -12.35 16.54
C TYR A 77 -8.90 -13.55 17.03
N GLY A 78 -7.59 -13.52 16.81
CA GLY A 78 -6.67 -14.60 17.13
C GLY A 78 -6.49 -14.74 18.64
N GLU A 79 -7.53 -15.18 19.34
CA GLU A 79 -7.45 -15.80 20.67
C GLU A 79 -8.03 -17.21 20.67
N SER A 80 -8.26 -17.81 19.52
CA SER A 80 -8.40 -19.27 19.42
C SER A 80 -7.04 -19.85 19.08
N THR A 81 -6.32 -20.22 20.12
CA THR A 81 -5.11 -21.04 20.08
C THR A 81 -5.28 -22.21 19.11
N ILE A 82 -4.69 -22.10 17.93
CA ILE A 82 -4.51 -23.26 17.05
C ILE A 82 -3.37 -24.06 17.67
N ALA A 83 -3.74 -25.03 18.50
CA ALA A 83 -2.84 -26.09 18.96
C ALA A 83 -2.48 -26.96 17.74
N TRP A 84 -1.19 -26.96 17.41
CA TRP A 84 -0.55 -27.88 16.47
C TRP A 84 -0.20 -29.20 17.15
#